data_AF-S4REY5-F1
#
_entry.id   AF-S4REY5-F1
#
_cell.length_a   1.000
_cell.length_b   1.000
_cell.length_c   1.000
_cell.angle_alpha   90.00
_cell.angle_beta   90.00
_cell.angle_gamma   90.00
#
_symmetry.space_group_name_H-M   'P 1'
#
loop_
_entity.id
_entity.type
_entity.pdbx_description
1 polymer ?
#
loop_
_entity_poly.entity_id
_entity_poly.type
_entity_poly.pdbx_seq_one_letter_code
_entity_poly.pdbx_strand_id
1 'polypeptide(L)'
;AGHNMELLEPLVKFQIGLKKLNLHEAEHVLLMAICIFSPDRPSLLERERVEAIQERLSETLRAYIVCNHPPPSSHLLYPKMVQKLADLRSLNEEHSKQYLEISREAGDPSDLTPLLLEVFGSPLS
;
A
#
# COMPACT_ATOMS: atom_id res chain seq x y z
N ALA A 1 6.91 18.70 -15.11
CA ALA A 1 5.50 18.32 -14.95
C ALA A 1 5.28 17.71 -13.57
N GLY A 2 4.04 17.49 -13.13
CA GLY A 2 3.71 16.77 -11.89
C GLY A 2 2.69 15.66 -12.14
N HIS A 3 2.27 14.95 -11.10
CA HIS A 3 1.28 13.88 -11.23
C HIS A 3 -0.05 14.37 -11.80
N ASN A 4 -0.66 13.56 -12.66
CA ASN A 4 -1.91 13.90 -13.37
C ASN A 4 -3.15 13.26 -12.71
N MET A 5 -4.34 13.52 -13.26
CA MET A 5 -5.61 13.04 -12.71
C MET A 5 -5.81 11.51 -12.79
N GLU A 6 -5.07 10.79 -13.65
CA GLU A 6 -5.09 9.31 -13.70
C GLU A 6 -4.58 8.71 -12.38
N LEU A 7 -3.66 9.39 -11.67
CA LEU A 7 -3.23 9.00 -10.33
C LEU A 7 -4.05 9.68 -9.22
N LEU A 8 -4.29 10.99 -9.35
CA LEU A 8 -4.88 11.78 -8.27
C LEU A 8 -6.33 11.41 -7.98
N GLU A 9 -7.15 11.13 -9.00
CA GLU A 9 -8.55 10.74 -8.76
C GLU A 9 -8.68 9.38 -8.05
N PRO A 10 -8.00 8.30 -8.49
CA PRO A 10 -8.02 7.04 -7.75
C PRO A 10 -7.44 7.19 -6.35
N LEU A 11 -6.41 8.02 -6.14
CA LEU A 11 -5.82 8.25 -4.82
C LEU A 11 -6.83 8.88 -3.85
N VAL A 12 -7.57 9.89 -4.30
CA VAL A 12 -8.64 10.52 -3.51
C VAL A 12 -9.77 9.52 -3.22
N LYS A 13 -10.20 8.74 -4.22
CA LYS A 13 -11.22 7.69 -4.03
C LYS A 13 -10.77 6.64 -3.03
N PHE A 14 -9.49 6.25 -3.07
CA PHE A 14 -8.88 5.34 -2.11
C PHE A 14 -8.90 5.92 -0.70
N GLN A 15 -8.42 7.15 -0.51
CA GLN A 15 -8.39 7.85 0.78
C GLN A 15 -9.79 7.96 1.41
N ILE A 16 -10.78 8.38 0.62
CA ILE A 16 -12.18 8.47 1.06
C ILE A 16 -12.72 7.08 1.45
N GLY A 17 -12.45 6.07 0.62
CA GLY A 17 -12.88 4.70 0.88
C GLY A 17 -12.26 4.11 2.14
N LEU A 18 -10.98 4.36 2.39
CA LEU A 18 -10.26 3.91 3.58
C LEU A 18 -10.81 4.61 4.84
N LYS A 19 -11.01 5.93 4.79
CA LYS A 19 -11.57 6.70 5.90
C LYS A 19 -12.97 6.22 6.31
N LYS A 20 -13.80 5.84 5.33
CA LYS A 20 -15.16 5.30 5.56
C LYS A 20 -15.17 3.94 6.27
N LEU A 21 -14.04 3.24 6.35
CA LEU A 21 -13.94 2.01 7.14
C LEU A 21 -13.89 2.30 8.65
N ASN A 22 -13.62 3.54 9.07
CA ASN A 22 -13.52 3.94 10.48
C ASN A 22 -12.62 2.99 11.29
N LEU A 23 -11.43 2.69 10.73
CA LEU A 23 -10.49 1.77 11.34
C LEU A 23 -10.02 2.29 12.70
N HIS A 24 -9.90 1.38 13.65
CA HIS A 24 -9.11 1.63 14.85
C HIS A 24 -7.64 1.80 14.47
N GLU A 25 -6.87 2.48 15.32
CA GLU A 25 -5.43 2.63 15.12
C GLU A 25 -4.72 1.28 14.98
N ALA A 26 -5.09 0.31 15.83
CA ALA A 26 -4.58 -1.06 15.77
C ALA A 26 -4.84 -1.75 14.42
N GLU A 27 -6.04 -1.58 13.85
CA GLU A 27 -6.40 -2.15 12.55
C GLU A 27 -5.60 -1.47 11.43
N HIS A 28 -5.39 -0.16 11.53
CA HIS A 28 -4.62 0.60 10.56
C HIS A 28 -3.15 0.17 10.53
N VAL A 29 -2.50 0.05 11.69
CA VAL A 29 -1.09 -0.38 11.76
C VAL A 29 -0.91 -1.84 11.34
N LEU A 30 -1.87 -2.71 11.64
CA LEU A 30 -1.88 -4.09 11.15
C LEU A 30 -2.03 -4.14 9.62
N LEU A 31 -2.91 -3.31 9.04
CA LEU A 31 -3.07 -3.23 7.58
C LEU A 31 -1.79 -2.76 6.89
N MET A 32 -1.10 -1.77 7.46
CA MET A 32 0.21 -1.32 6.95
C MET A 32 1.26 -2.42 7.04
N ALA A 33 1.33 -3.14 8.17
CA ALA A 33 2.25 -4.26 8.33
C ALA A 33 1.98 -5.36 7.30
N ILE A 34 0.72 -5.74 7.08
CA ILE A 34 0.33 -6.71 6.04
C ILE A 34 0.76 -6.24 4.65
N CYS A 35 0.63 -4.95 4.35
CA CYS A 35 1.07 -4.36 3.08
C CYS A 35 2.59 -4.44 2.88
N ILE A 36 3.37 -4.18 3.94
CA ILE A 36 4.84 -4.26 3.93
C ILE A 36 5.30 -5.71 3.72
N PHE A 37 4.73 -6.66 4.46
CA PHE A 37 5.05 -8.08 4.37
C PHE A 37 4.31 -8.78 3.22
N SER A 38 4.31 -8.20 2.03
CA SER A 38 3.68 -8.79 0.84
C SER A 38 4.63 -9.79 0.15
N PRO A 39 4.31 -11.10 0.08
CA PRO A 39 5.19 -12.12 -0.49
C PRO A 39 5.30 -12.05 -2.03
N ASP A 40 4.43 -11.28 -2.67
CA ASP A 40 4.39 -11.02 -4.11
C ASP A 40 5.33 -9.89 -4.57
N ARG A 41 6.16 -9.33 -3.67
CA ARG A 41 7.14 -8.30 -4.04
C ARG A 41 8.26 -8.88 -4.93
N PRO A 42 8.69 -8.16 -5.98
CA PRO A 42 9.77 -8.61 -6.86
C PRO A 42 11.09 -8.75 -6.09
N SER A 43 11.94 -9.68 -6.53
CA SER A 43 13.30 -9.91 -5.97
C SER A 43 13.35 -10.34 -4.50
N LEU A 44 12.24 -10.83 -3.94
CA LEU A 44 12.20 -11.31 -2.57
C LEU A 44 12.89 -12.69 -2.43
N LEU A 45 13.88 -12.79 -1.54
CA LEU A 45 14.67 -14.02 -1.33
C LEU A 45 13.93 -15.04 -0.45
N GLU A 46 13.41 -14.62 0.70
CA GLU A 46 12.77 -15.50 1.69
C GLU A 46 11.23 -15.42 1.61
N ARG A 47 10.66 -15.73 0.44
CA ARG A 47 9.21 -15.60 0.19
C ARG A 47 8.35 -16.34 1.20
N GLU A 48 8.65 -17.61 1.50
CA GLU A 48 7.89 -18.43 2.45
C GLU A 48 7.89 -17.84 3.86
N ARG A 49 9.01 -17.26 4.28
CA ARG A 49 9.12 -16.62 5.59
C ARG A 49 8.28 -15.35 5.67
N VAL A 50 8.28 -14.54 4.60
CA VAL A 50 7.44 -13.34 4.52
C VAL A 50 5.96 -13.71 4.51
N GLU A 51 5.58 -14.74 3.77
CA GLU A 51 4.21 -15.26 3.74
C GLU A 51 3.75 -15.72 5.13
N ALA A 52 4.57 -16.50 5.84
CA ALA A 52 4.26 -16.93 7.20
C ALA A 52 4.10 -15.75 8.18
N ILE A 53 4.88 -14.66 8.02
CA ILE A 53 4.72 -13.44 8.82
C ILE A 53 3.41 -12.73 8.46
N GLN A 54 3.11 -12.57 7.17
CA GLN A 54 1.90 -11.92 6.69
C GLN A 54 0.64 -12.66 7.14
N GLU A 55 0.65 -13.99 7.12
CA GLU A 55 -0.45 -14.84 7.57
C GLU A 55 -0.74 -14.61 9.06
N ARG A 56 0.29 -14.62 9.91
CA ARG A 56 0.16 -14.33 11.35
C ARG A 56 -0.38 -12.93 11.63
N LEU A 57 0.06 -11.93 10.86
CA LEU A 57 -0.47 -10.56 10.96
C LEU A 57 -1.94 -10.50 10.55
N SER A 58 -2.31 -11.24 9.50
CA SER A 58 -3.69 -11.33 8.99
C SER A 58 -4.62 -12.02 9.98
N GLU A 59 -4.17 -13.10 10.62
CA GLU A 59 -4.89 -13.77 11.71
C GLU A 59 -5.08 -12.84 12.90
N THR A 60 -4.03 -12.14 13.30
CA THR A 60 -4.08 -11.15 14.39
C THR A 60 -5.12 -10.05 14.10
N LEU A 61 -5.14 -9.52 12.88
CA LEU A 61 -6.12 -8.53 12.47
C LEU A 61 -7.55 -9.08 12.50
N ARG A 62 -7.78 -10.29 11.99
CA ARG A 62 -9.10 -10.94 12.04
C ARG A 62 -9.58 -11.13 13.48
N ALA A 63 -8.72 -11.63 14.36
CA ALA A 63 -9.02 -11.79 15.77
C ALA A 63 -9.31 -10.44 16.46
N TYR A 64 -8.51 -9.42 16.17
CA TYR A 64 -8.73 -8.07 16.71
C TYR A 64 -10.11 -7.53 16.32
N ILE A 65 -10.48 -7.62 15.05
CA ILE A 65 -11.78 -7.14 14.53
C ILE A 65 -12.93 -7.85 15.27
N VAL A 66 -12.86 -9.18 15.42
CA VAL A 66 -13.89 -9.97 16.11
C VAL A 66 -14.04 -9.54 17.58
N CYS A 67 -12.94 -9.30 18.28
CA CYS A 67 -12.97 -8.97 19.70
C CYS A 67 -13.30 -7.50 19.99
N ASN A 68 -12.90 -6.57 19.11
CA ASN A 68 -12.85 -5.14 19.43
C ASN A 68 -13.70 -4.27 18.51
N HIS A 69 -14.16 -4.76 17.36
CA HIS A 69 -14.97 -4.00 16.42
C HIS A 69 -16.40 -4.57 16.37
N PRO A 70 -17.36 -4.00 17.12
CA PRO A 70 -18.69 -4.59 17.26
C PRO A 70 -19.50 -4.56 15.95
N PRO A 71 -20.44 -5.50 15.74
CA PRO A 71 -21.41 -5.43 14.64
C PRO A 71 -22.25 -4.14 14.70
N PRO A 72 -22.76 -3.64 13.54
CA PRO A 72 -22.77 -4.29 12.22
C PRO A 72 -21.55 -4.01 11.34
N SER A 73 -20.62 -3.13 11.75
CA SER A 73 -19.52 -2.68 10.89
C SER A 73 -18.44 -3.74 10.64
N SER A 74 -18.29 -4.73 11.51
CA SER A 74 -17.22 -5.73 11.44
C SER A 74 -17.42 -6.87 10.45
N HIS A 75 -18.66 -7.24 10.09
CA HIS A 75 -18.96 -8.45 9.28
C HIS A 75 -18.17 -8.47 7.95
N LEU A 76 -17.96 -7.32 7.32
CA LEU A 76 -17.24 -7.21 6.05
C LEU A 76 -16.00 -6.32 6.15
N LEU A 77 -15.52 -6.03 7.35
CA LEU A 77 -14.42 -5.10 7.53
C LEU A 77 -13.12 -5.68 6.97
N TYR A 78 -12.75 -6.90 7.36
CA TYR A 78 -11.52 -7.53 6.88
C TYR A 78 -11.47 -7.69 5.34
N PRO A 79 -12.51 -8.23 4.66
CA PRO A 79 -12.53 -8.25 3.19
C PRO A 79 -12.37 -6.87 2.55
N LYS A 80 -13.01 -5.83 3.11
CA LYS A 80 -12.86 -4.45 2.62
C LYS A 80 -11.43 -3.93 2.81
N MET A 81 -10.77 -4.28 3.90
CA MET A 81 -9.36 -3.92 4.13
C MET A 81 -8.43 -4.63 3.13
N VAL A 82 -8.66 -5.92 2.84
CA VAL A 82 -7.91 -6.64 1.81
C VAL A 82 -8.13 -6.02 0.43
N GLN A 83 -9.37 -5.62 0.10
CA GLN A 83 -9.64 -4.87 -1.13
C GLN A 83 -8.83 -3.56 -1.20
N LYS A 84 -8.65 -2.85 -0.08
CA LYS A 84 -7.79 -1.65 -0.04
C LYS A 84 -6.33 -1.96 -0.36
N LEU A 85 -5.81 -3.14 0.02
CA LEU A 85 -4.47 -3.57 -0.39
C LEU A 85 -4.37 -3.83 -1.90
N ALA A 86 -5.45 -4.29 -2.54
CA ALA A 86 -5.50 -4.43 -3.99
C ALA A 86 -5.55 -3.05 -4.68
N ASP A 87 -6.41 -2.14 -4.19
CA ASP A 87 -6.49 -0.76 -4.69
C ASP A 87 -5.11 -0.06 -4.61
N LEU A 88 -4.34 -0.32 -3.54
CA LEU A 88 -2.97 0.21 -3.37
C LEU A 88 -1.99 -0.33 -4.43
N ARG A 89 -2.14 -1.57 -4.90
CA ARG A 89 -1.28 -2.11 -5.96
C ARG A 89 -1.48 -1.33 -7.27
N SER A 90 -2.74 -1.09 -7.65
CA SER A 90 -3.06 -0.28 -8.84
C SER A 90 -2.59 1.17 -8.72
N LEU A 91 -2.71 1.77 -7.53
CA LEU A 91 -2.14 3.10 -7.27
C LEU A 91 -0.62 3.12 -7.41
N ASN A 92 0.06 2.09 -6.90
CA ASN A 92 1.51 1.98 -6.99
C ASN A 92 1.99 1.82 -8.44
N GLU A 93 1.26 1.09 -9.28
CA GLU A 93 1.54 0.95 -10.71
C GLU A 93 1.45 2.29 -11.44
N GLU A 94 0.34 3.03 -11.27
CA GLU A 94 0.17 4.34 -11.92
C GLU A 94 1.16 5.38 -11.37
N HIS A 95 1.44 5.35 -10.05
CA HIS A 95 2.47 6.20 -9.45
C HIS A 95 3.84 5.91 -10.06
N SER A 96 4.22 4.64 -10.20
CA SER A 96 5.53 4.25 -10.75
C SER A 96 5.69 4.67 -12.21
N LYS A 97 4.63 4.52 -13.02
CA LYS A 97 4.58 4.98 -14.42
C LYS A 97 4.83 6.49 -14.50
N GLN A 98 4.08 7.29 -13.75
CA GLN A 98 4.21 8.75 -13.77
C GLN A 98 5.53 9.22 -13.16
N TYR A 99 6.02 8.55 -12.10
CA TYR A 99 7.32 8.86 -11.51
C TYR A 99 8.45 8.71 -12.54
N LEU A 100 8.42 7.64 -13.34
CA LEU A 100 9.40 7.42 -14.40
C LEU A 100 9.35 8.53 -15.48
N GLU A 101 8.16 8.97 -15.87
CA GLU A 101 7.98 10.07 -16.83
C GLU A 101 8.52 11.40 -16.27
N ILE A 102 8.13 11.74 -15.03
CA ILE A 102 8.59 12.96 -14.34
C ILE A 102 10.10 12.95 -14.16
N SER A 103 10.68 11.82 -13.74
CA SER A 103 12.12 11.68 -13.54
C SER A 103 12.91 11.78 -14.85
N ARG A 104 12.32 11.47 -16.02
CA ARG A 104 12.97 11.64 -17.33
C ARG A 104 12.91 13.08 -17.81
N GLU A 105 11.86 13.80 -17.47
CA GLU A 105 11.70 15.23 -17.79
C GLU A 105 12.51 16.13 -16.86
N ALA A 106 12.65 15.73 -15.59
CA ALA A 106 13.54 16.36 -14.62
C ALA A 106 15.00 16.09 -15.04
N GLY A 107 15.49 16.89 -15.97
CA GLY A 107 16.83 16.74 -16.54
C GLY A 107 17.98 16.93 -15.54
N ASP A 108 17.72 17.43 -14.33
CA ASP A 108 18.67 17.54 -13.23
C ASP A 108 18.24 16.69 -12.02
N PRO A 109 19.03 15.69 -11.59
CA PRO A 109 18.80 14.91 -10.37
C PRO A 109 18.66 15.75 -9.09
N SER A 110 19.09 17.01 -9.08
CA SER A 110 19.00 17.91 -7.92
C SER A 110 17.56 18.30 -7.54
N ASP A 111 16.60 18.14 -8.45
CA ASP A 111 15.17 18.34 -8.18
C ASP A 111 14.56 17.23 -7.32
N LEU A 112 15.27 16.10 -7.13
CA LEU A 112 14.85 14.95 -6.33
C LEU A 112 15.83 14.68 -5.19
N THR A 113 15.33 14.19 -4.06
CA THR A 113 16.21 13.82 -2.93
C THR A 113 16.91 12.49 -3.20
N PRO A 114 18.13 12.27 -2.69
CA PRO A 114 18.85 11.00 -2.87
C PRO A 114 18.06 9.77 -2.42
N LEU A 115 17.31 9.87 -1.31
CA LEU A 115 16.48 8.77 -0.80
C LEU A 115 15.33 8.43 -1.77
N LEU A 116 14.74 9.44 -2.41
CA LEU A 116 13.67 9.22 -3.37
C LEU A 116 14.20 8.48 -4.61
N LEU A 117 15.41 8.84 -5.07
CA LEU A 117 16.11 8.15 -6.15
C LEU A 117 16.47 6.70 -5.76
N GLU A 118 16.89 6.45 -4.53
CA GLU A 118 17.20 5.09 -4.06
C GLU A 118 15.95 4.20 -3.98
N VAL A 119 14.84 4.74 -3.48
CA VAL A 119 13.61 3.97 -3.23
C VAL A 119 12.76 3.77 -4.49
N PHE A 120 12.67 4.78 -5.37
CA PHE A 120 11.80 4.75 -6.56
C PHE A 120 12.57 4.72 -7.88
N GLY A 121 13.87 5.02 -7.87
CA GLY A 121 14.70 4.89 -9.05
C GLY A 121 14.77 3.43 -9.50
N SER A 122 14.65 3.21 -10.81
CA SER A 122 14.90 1.87 -11.35
C SER A 122 16.34 1.47 -11.05
N PRO A 123 16.61 0.29 -10.49
CA PRO A 123 17.95 -0.26 -10.46
C PRO A 123 18.32 -0.65 -11.89
N LEU A 124 18.92 0.29 -12.64
CA LEU A 124 19.78 -0.07 -13.76
C LEU A 124 21.19 -0.29 -13.18
N SER A 125 21.39 -1.50 -12.68
CA SER A 125 22.67 -2.19 -12.57
C SER A 125 22.43 -3.65 -12.91
#